data_AF-A0A3G4V4W5-F1
#
_entry.id   AF-A0A3G4V4W5-F1
#
_cell.length_a   1.000
_cell.length_b   1.000
_cell.length_c   1.000
_cell.angle_alpha   90.00
_cell.angle_beta   90.00
_cell.angle_gamma   90.00
#
_symmetry.space_group_name_H-M   'P 1'
#
loop_
_entity.id
_entity.type
_entity.pdbx_description
1 polymer ?
#
loop_
_entity_poly.entity_id
_entity_poly.type
_entity_poly.pdbx_seq_one_letter_code
_entity_poly.pdbx_strand_id
1 'polypeptide(L)' 'MKVKELISALEQMNPEMEVLGFTESGEKFDDAKRVYQLKKIQQVTAFRERERTKNVDATLRFDPEGDEQIVLYLTSDF' A
#
# COMPACT_ATOMS: atom_id res chain seq x y z
N MET A 1 8.11 -10.76 -1.68
CA MET A 1 9.32 -9.97 -2.00
C MET A 1 10.43 -10.31 -1.03
N LYS A 2 11.67 -10.46 -1.51
CA LYS A 2 12.86 -10.62 -0.66
C LYS A 2 13.39 -9.25 -0.22
N VAL A 3 14.12 -9.20 0.89
CA VAL A 3 14.69 -7.94 1.43
C VAL A 3 15.55 -7.21 0.40
N LYS A 4 16.42 -7.93 -0.33
CA LYS A 4 17.27 -7.33 -1.38
C LYS A 4 16.47 -6.63 -2.49
N GLU A 5 15.33 -7.20 -2.87
CA GLU A 5 14.46 -6.66 -3.92
C GLU A 5 13.76 -5.39 -3.44
N LEU A 6 13.35 -5.38 -2.16
CA LEU A 6 12.76 -4.22 -1.52
C LEU A 6 13.74 -3.05 -1.45
N ILE A 7 14.99 -3.30 -1.03
CA ILE A 7 16.03 -2.26 -0.94
C ILE A 7 16.24 -1.62 -2.31
N SER A 8 16.48 -2.43 -3.35
CA SER A 8 16.70 -1.91 -4.69
C SER A 8 15.51 -1.13 -5.25
N ALA A 9 14.27 -1.51 -4.88
CA ALA A 9 13.09 -0.77 -5.28
C ALA A 9 12.96 0.58 -4.55
N LEU A 10 13.26 0.62 -3.25
CA LEU A 10 13.22 1.85 -2.44
C LEU A 10 14.29 2.87 -2.86
N GLU A 11 15.48 2.42 -3.27
CA GLU A 11 16.56 3.29 -3.75
C GLU A 11 16.18 4.13 -4.99
N GLN A 12 15.17 3.68 -5.75
CA GLN A 12 14.70 4.37 -6.95
C GLN A 12 13.53 5.33 -6.68
N MET A 13 13.05 5.41 -5.44
CA MET A 13 11.86 6.19 -5.07
C MET A 13 12.24 7.51 -4.41
N ASN A 14 11.30 8.46 -4.40
CA ASN A 14 11.47 9.72 -3.69
C ASN A 14 11.53 9.45 -2.17
N PRO A 15 12.65 9.77 -1.48
CA PRO A 15 12.85 9.46 -0.08
C PRO A 15 11.93 10.25 0.88
N GLU A 16 11.33 11.34 0.41
CA GLU A 16 10.45 12.19 1.23
C GLU A 16 8.97 11.76 1.17
N MET A 17 8.62 10.75 0.36
CA MET A 17 7.25 10.27 0.23
C MET A 17 6.87 9.25 1.30
N GLU A 18 5.64 9.35 1.79
CA GLU A 18 5.07 8.33 2.66
C GLU A 18 4.82 7.01 1.90
N VAL A 19 5.05 5.90 2.59
CA VAL A 19 4.81 4.56 2.05
C VAL A 19 3.53 3.99 2.66
N LEU A 20 2.55 3.66 1.80
CA LEU A 20 1.21 3.21 2.21
C LEU A 20 1.06 1.69 2.02
N GLY A 21 0.58 0.99 3.06
CA GLY A 21 0.19 -0.42 2.95
C GLY A 21 -1.19 -0.57 2.31
N PHE A 22 -1.31 -1.44 1.31
CA PHE A 22 -2.56 -1.66 0.57
C PHE A 22 -2.78 -3.14 0.23
N THR A 23 -4.02 -3.60 0.34
CA THR A 23 -4.46 -4.95 0.00
C THR A 23 -5.36 -4.90 -1.24
N GLU A 24 -4.86 -5.39 -2.36
CA GLU A 24 -5.58 -5.36 -3.65
C GLU A 24 -6.91 -6.15 -3.63
N SER A 25 -7.03 -7.16 -2.76
CA SER A 25 -8.21 -8.00 -2.64
C SER A 25 -9.33 -7.38 -1.80
N GLY A 26 -9.16 -6.17 -1.26
CA GLY A 26 -10.11 -5.57 -0.32
C GLY A 26 -10.13 -6.26 1.05
N GLU A 27 -9.16 -7.16 1.32
CA GLU A 27 -8.92 -7.69 2.64
C GLU A 27 -8.57 -6.55 3.59
N LYS A 28 -9.34 -6.38 4.67
CA LYS A 28 -8.94 -5.42 5.69
C LYS A 28 -7.63 -5.87 6.32
N PHE A 29 -6.79 -4.89 6.64
CA PHE A 29 -5.77 -5.08 7.67
C PHE A 29 -6.49 -5.43 8.96
N ASP A 30 -6.52 -6.73 9.25
CA ASP A 30 -7.00 -7.24 10.53
C ASP A 30 -5.84 -7.12 11.53
N ASP A 31 -6.08 -6.35 12.60
CA ASP A 31 -5.17 -6.13 13.71
C ASP A 31 -5.06 -7.36 14.64
N ALA A 32 -5.77 -8.45 14.33
CA ALA A 32 -5.70 -9.76 14.98
C ALA A 32 -4.36 -10.51 14.79
N LYS A 33 -3.22 -9.81 14.71
CA LYS A 33 -1.85 -10.36 14.64
C LYS A 33 -1.60 -11.26 13.41
N ARG A 34 -2.28 -10.99 12.30
CA ARG A 34 -2.05 -11.72 11.04
C ARG A 34 -0.69 -11.37 10.45
N VAL A 35 -0.06 -12.37 9.83
CA VAL A 35 1.17 -12.18 9.06
C VAL A 35 0.78 -11.86 7.62
N TYR A 36 1.35 -10.79 7.08
CA TYR A 36 1.18 -10.41 5.68
C TYR A 36 2.50 -10.51 4.93
N GLN A 37 2.43 -10.95 3.68
CA GLN A 37 3.57 -10.95 2.78
C GLN A 37 3.55 -9.71 1.90
N LEU A 38 4.70 -9.04 1.79
CA LEU A 38 4.91 -8.00 0.78
C LEU A 38 5.03 -8.61 -0.61
N LYS A 39 4.09 -8.31 -1.51
CA LYS A 39 4.13 -8.74 -2.91
C LYS A 39 4.95 -7.79 -3.77
N LYS A 40 4.63 -6.49 -3.75
CA LYS A 40 5.27 -5.46 -4.58
C LYS A 40 5.28 -4.10 -3.88
N ILE A 41 6.18 -3.23 -4.29
CA ILE A 41 6.17 -1.79 -3.98
C ILE A 41 6.16 -1.04 -5.31
N GLN A 42 5.30 -0.03 -5.46
CA GLN A 42 5.22 0.77 -6.67
C GLN A 42 4.75 2.19 -6.38
N GLN A 43 5.27 3.14 -7.15
CA GLN A 43 4.72 4.49 -7.23
C GLN A 43 3.50 4.47 -8.14
N VAL A 44 2.40 5.03 -7.67
CA VAL A 44 1.10 5.08 -8.35
C VAL A 44 0.49 6.47 -8.20
N THR A 45 -0.50 6.78 -9.03
CA THR A 45 -1.31 7.98 -8.90
C THR A 45 -2.70 7.60 -8.38
N ALA A 46 -3.11 8.17 -7.25
CA ALA A 46 -4.37 7.82 -6.60
C ALA A 46 -4.90 8.93 -5.69
N PHE A 47 -6.22 8.99 -5.52
CA PHE A 47 -6.87 9.79 -4.49
C PHE A 47 -6.97 9.02 -3.19
N ARG A 48 -6.56 9.64 -2.07
CA ARG A 48 -6.77 9.10 -0.73
C ARG A 48 -8.16 9.49 -0.24
N GLU A 49 -9.03 8.51 -0.07
CA GLU A 49 -10.40 8.72 0.39
C GLU A 49 -10.56 8.21 1.82
N ARG A 50 -11.12 9.04 2.71
CA ARG A 50 -11.47 8.62 4.08
C ARG A 50 -12.91 8.13 4.09
N GLU A 51 -13.15 6.84 4.34
CA GLU A 51 -14.50 6.34 4.54
C GLU A 51 -14.99 6.69 5.95
N ARG A 52 -15.87 7.70 6.08
CA ARG A 52 -16.42 8.12 7.38
C ARG A 52 -17.45 7.13 7.97
N THR A 53 -17.93 6.16 7.19
CA THR A 53 -19.15 5.39 7.49
C THR A 53 -18.92 3.92 7.85
N LYS A 54 -17.69 3.42 7.73
CA LYS A 54 -17.29 2.08 8.16
C LYS A 54 -15.87 2.20 8.70
N ASN A 55 -15.51 1.49 9.76
CA ASN A 55 -14.15 1.46 10.34
C ASN A 55 -13.10 1.04 9.28
N VAL A 56 -12.71 1.97 8.41
CA VAL A 56 -11.73 1.88 7.32
C VAL A 56 -11.04 3.24 7.30
N ASP A 57 -9.81 3.30 7.78
CA ASP A 57 -9.14 4.57 8.07
C ASP A 57 -8.78 5.37 6.81
N ALA A 58 -8.56 4.70 5.67
CA ALA A 58 -8.46 5.30 4.33
C ALA A 58 -8.49 4.21 3.24
N THR A 59 -8.94 4.58 2.05
CA THR A 59 -8.85 3.79 0.80
C THR A 59 -8.11 4.61 -0.26
N LEU A 60 -7.57 3.93 -1.27
CA LEU A 60 -6.94 4.55 -2.45
C LEU A 60 -7.81 4.30 -3.67
N ARG A 61 -8.24 5.38 -4.32
CA ARG A 61 -8.89 5.33 -5.63
C ARG A 61 -7.85 5.65 -6.70
N PHE A 62 -7.39 4.63 -7.40
CA PHE A 62 -6.41 4.76 -8.47
C PHE A 62 -6.97 5.57 -9.63
N ASP A 63 -6.32 6.69 -9.95
CA ASP A 63 -6.80 7.67 -10.91
C ASP A 63 -5.61 8.54 -11.38
N PRO A 64 -5.42 8.77 -12.69
CA PRO A 64 -4.33 9.61 -13.20
C PRO A 64 -4.34 11.06 -12.72
N GLU A 65 -5.47 11.58 -12.26
CA GLU A 65 -5.60 12.94 -11.72
C GLU A 65 -5.31 13.01 -10.21
N GLY A 66 -5.03 11.87 -9.57
CA GLY A 66 -4.70 11.80 -8.15
C GLY A 66 -3.31 12.31 -7.80
N ASP A 67 -2.93 12.14 -6.53
CA ASP A 67 -1.59 12.45 -6.06
C ASP A 67 -0.66 11.25 -6.27
N GLU A 68 0.64 11.51 -6.43
CA GLU A 68 1.64 10.44 -6.39
C GLU A 68 1.71 9.82 -5.00
N GLN A 69 1.71 8.49 -4.95
CA GLN A 69 1.75 7.71 -3.71
C GLN A 69 2.71 6.53 -3.90
N ILE A 70 3.48 6.19 -2.87
CA ILE A 70 4.22 4.93 -2.83
C ILE A 70 3.36 3.88 -2.12
N VAL A 71 3.07 2.78 -2.79
CA VAL A 71 2.17 1.75 -2.26
C VAL A 71 2.88 0.40 -2.14
N LEU A 72 2.86 -0.17 -0.93
CA LEU A 72 3.22 -1.54 -0.59
C LEU A 72 1.99 -2.44 -0.71
N TYR A 73 2.06 -3.41 -1.61
CA TYR A 73 0.99 -4.36 -1.84
C TYR A 73 1.17 -5.59 -0.98
N LEU A 74 0.18 -5.86 -0.14
CA LEU A 74 0.23 -6.84 0.92
C LEU A 74 -0.82 -7.93 0.66
N THR A 75 -0.52 -9.16 1.09
CA THR A 75 -1.40 -10.32 0.96
C THR A 75 -1.37 -11.14 2.25
N SER A 76 -2.47 -11.79 2.61
CA SER A 76 -2.57 -12.61 3.83
C SER A 76 -2.26 -14.09 3.63
N ASP A 77 -1.91 -14.54 2.42
CA ASP A 77 -1.73 -15.95 2.09
C ASP A 77 -0.52 -16.61 2.80
N PHE A 78 -0.81 -17.16 3.97
CA PHE A 78 -0.32 -18.46 4.44
C PHE A 78 -1.48 -19.46 4.44
#